data_AF-A0A369XN55-F1
#
_entry.id   AF-A0A369XN55-F1
#
_cell.length_a   1.000
_cell.length_b   1.000
_cell.length_c   1.000
_cell.angle_alpha   90.00
_cell.angle_beta   90.00
_cell.angle_gamma   90.00
#
_symmetry.space_group_name_H-M   'P 1'
#
loop_
_entity.id
_entity.type
_entity.pdbx_description
1 polymer ?
#
loop_
_entity_poly.entity_id
_entity_poly.type
_entity_poly.pdbx_seq_one_letter_code
_entity_poly.pdbx_strand_id
1 'polypeptide(L)'
;MNLADKAERRLLVVELLQRKLNQTRLAEVLNLSRQTLHNYRECYRLFGVTGLLHGYSPSRSVSEERQGRLNVDKRRPGSKARELEALRRAEKRLTAEVTQEELAWDGEAAARCALEEAPLEEVVHVDQPSRQTVAEQASPEQVPAAVIELPYAEHHDWEASRYAGIFPVLLVLMSQWQWMQRLSQLFGNGWRIFQVFVLMAVRNIRSIEQLKHERREEAGRLLGLGRLPALDTLWSWFHDVAGKSRAGALLKAFFADQIRCGLVGTRLWFTDGHLLPYTGQDKVHAAWNTQRRMPMPGQTNLVTCDEQGRIVYFDIQEGKGDLRAQILRLGEYARQQSLGTPPVQVFDREGDGLGFFSELVRSRTPFITWEKNANPARLMALPAADFTH
;
A
#
# COMPACT_ATOMS: atom_id res chain seq x y z
N MET A 1 -16.19 13.75 -9.95
CA MET A 1 -16.75 12.45 -10.36
C MET A 1 -17.60 12.67 -11.59
N ASN A 2 -17.19 12.10 -12.72
CA ASN A 2 -17.84 12.25 -14.01
C ASN A 2 -18.73 11.04 -14.28
N LEU A 3 -20.05 11.22 -14.17
CA LEU A 3 -21.04 10.15 -14.41
C LEU A 3 -21.09 9.69 -15.88
N ALA A 4 -20.47 10.44 -16.81
CA ALA A 4 -20.33 10.03 -18.20
C ALA A 4 -19.23 8.97 -18.38
N ASP A 5 -18.23 8.92 -17.48
CA ASP A 5 -17.22 7.88 -17.48
C ASP A 5 -17.80 6.57 -16.94
N LYS A 6 -17.78 5.52 -17.78
CA LYS A 6 -18.30 4.20 -17.44
C LYS A 6 -17.54 3.53 -16.30
N ALA A 7 -16.25 3.81 -16.14
CA ALA A 7 -15.43 3.26 -15.07
C ALA A 7 -15.76 3.92 -13.73
N GLU A 8 -15.80 5.26 -13.69
CA GLU A 8 -16.15 6.01 -12.48
C GLU A 8 -17.60 5.71 -12.04
N ARG A 9 -18.53 5.60 -12.99
CA ARG A 9 -19.93 5.24 -12.70
C ARG A 9 -20.07 3.85 -12.10
N ARG A 10 -19.28 2.86 -12.54
CA ARG A 10 -19.30 1.50 -11.98
C ARG A 10 -18.75 1.45 -10.55
N LEU A 11 -17.70 2.22 -10.29
CA LEU A 11 -17.12 2.32 -8.95
C LEU A 11 -18.08 3.00 -7.98
N LEU A 12 -18.70 4.10 -8.40
CA LEU A 12 -19.74 4.77 -7.60
C LEU A 12 -20.90 3.84 -7.25
N VAL A 13 -21.38 3.07 -8.22
CA VAL A 13 -22.47 2.10 -8.00
C VAL A 13 -22.11 1.10 -6.92
N VAL A 14 -20.91 0.53 -6.96
CA VAL A 14 -20.48 -0.47 -5.98
C VAL A 14 -20.31 0.15 -4.59
N GLU A 15 -19.74 1.36 -4.50
CA GLU A 15 -19.59 2.07 -3.23
C GLU A 15 -20.97 2.37 -2.58
N LEU A 16 -21.95 2.80 -3.39
CA LEU A 16 -23.31 3.06 -2.93
C LEU A 16 -24.03 1.77 -2.49
N LEU A 17 -23.77 0.66 -3.15
CA LEU A 17 -24.32 -0.65 -2.76
C LEU A 17 -23.71 -1.19 -1.47
N GLN A 18 -22.44 -0.93 -1.19
CA GLN A 18 -21.77 -1.30 0.06
C GLN A 18 -22.34 -0.53 1.27
N ARG A 19 -22.80 0.71 1.06
CA ARG A 19 -23.47 1.54 2.07
C ARG A 19 -24.95 1.16 2.31
N LYS A 20 -25.37 -0.05 1.91
CA LYS A 20 -26.72 -0.62 2.09
C LYS A 20 -27.88 0.19 1.49
N LEU A 21 -27.63 0.96 0.43
CA LEU A 21 -28.71 1.66 -0.28
C LEU A 21 -29.61 0.69 -1.06
N ASN A 22 -30.90 1.00 -1.14
CA ASN A 22 -31.90 0.16 -1.80
C ASN A 22 -31.63 0.08 -3.32
N GLN A 23 -31.37 -1.13 -3.82
CA GLN A 23 -31.04 -1.43 -5.23
C GLN A 23 -32.10 -0.93 -6.22
N THR A 24 -33.37 -0.90 -5.81
CA THR A 24 -34.48 -0.48 -6.67
C THR A 24 -34.44 1.02 -6.92
N ARG A 25 -34.21 1.82 -5.88
CA ARG A 25 -34.08 3.29 -6.00
C ARG A 25 -32.81 3.67 -6.76
N LEU A 26 -31.72 2.92 -6.55
CA LEU A 26 -30.46 3.15 -7.25
C LEU A 26 -30.55 2.85 -8.75
N ALA A 27 -31.30 1.82 -9.13
CA ALA A 27 -31.58 1.46 -10.52
C ALA A 27 -32.35 2.57 -11.25
N GLU A 28 -33.37 3.15 -10.59
CA GLU A 28 -34.17 4.25 -11.12
C GLU A 28 -33.34 5.54 -11.30
N VAL A 29 -32.58 5.95 -10.27
CA VAL A 29 -31.79 7.20 -10.30
C VAL A 29 -30.67 7.17 -11.33
N LEU A 30 -30.03 6.00 -11.52
CA LEU A 30 -28.91 5.86 -12.47
C LEU A 30 -29.34 5.37 -13.85
N ASN A 31 -30.64 5.11 -14.05
CA ASN A 31 -31.22 4.55 -15.26
C ASN A 31 -30.52 3.24 -15.70
N LEU A 32 -30.30 2.33 -14.74
CA LEU A 32 -29.62 1.04 -14.93
C LEU A 32 -30.54 -0.11 -14.51
N SER A 33 -30.42 -1.28 -15.17
CA SER A 33 -31.20 -2.46 -14.75
C SER A 33 -30.70 -3.02 -13.42
N ARG A 34 -31.60 -3.60 -12.61
CA ARG A 34 -31.24 -4.31 -11.36
C ARG A 34 -30.24 -5.44 -11.61
N GLN A 35 -30.35 -6.12 -12.75
CA GLN A 35 -29.42 -7.18 -13.16
C GLN A 35 -28.00 -6.63 -13.38
N THR A 36 -27.87 -5.43 -13.94
CA THR A 36 -26.59 -4.75 -14.14
C THR A 36 -25.94 -4.39 -12.80
N LEU A 37 -26.72 -3.87 -11.84
CA LEU A 37 -26.24 -3.57 -10.49
C LEU A 37 -25.77 -4.84 -9.77
N HIS A 38 -26.54 -5.92 -9.88
CA HIS A 38 -26.16 -7.23 -9.33
C HIS A 38 -24.87 -7.75 -9.95
N ASN A 39 -24.71 -7.65 -11.27
CA ASN A 39 -23.48 -8.06 -11.95
C ASN A 39 -22.26 -7.22 -11.51
N TYR A 40 -22.40 -5.91 -11.29
CA TYR A 40 -21.30 -5.09 -10.77
C TYR A 40 -20.91 -5.49 -9.35
N ARG A 41 -21.89 -5.79 -8.49
CA ARG A 41 -21.64 -6.27 -7.13
C ARG A 41 -20.89 -7.59 -7.13
N GLU A 42 -21.33 -8.57 -7.93
CA GLU A 42 -20.67 -9.89 -7.99
C GLU A 42 -19.30 -9.82 -8.65
N CYS A 43 -19.13 -9.04 -9.72
CA CYS A 43 -17.81 -8.82 -10.32
C CYS A 43 -16.83 -8.18 -9.34
N TYR A 44 -17.29 -7.23 -8.52
CA TYR A 44 -16.46 -6.65 -7.47
C TYR A 44 -16.18 -7.63 -6.34
N ARG A 45 -17.16 -8.43 -5.92
CA ARG A 45 -16.97 -9.45 -4.88
C ARG A 45 -15.92 -10.49 -5.27
N LEU A 46 -15.92 -10.93 -6.53
CA LEU A 46 -15.05 -12.00 -7.03
C LEU A 46 -13.69 -11.49 -7.53
N PHE A 47 -13.64 -10.30 -8.13
CA PHE A 47 -12.46 -9.81 -8.83
C PHE A 47 -12.03 -8.40 -8.38
N GLY A 48 -12.65 -7.83 -7.35
CA GLY A 48 -12.34 -6.48 -6.86
C GLY A 48 -12.52 -5.38 -7.89
N VAL A 49 -11.77 -4.30 -7.75
CA VAL A 49 -11.80 -3.12 -8.64
C VAL A 49 -11.40 -3.48 -10.07
N THR A 50 -10.46 -4.42 -10.25
CA THR A 50 -9.97 -4.84 -11.58
C THR A 50 -11.06 -5.55 -12.41
N GLY A 51 -12.02 -6.20 -11.75
CA GLY A 51 -13.20 -6.80 -12.38
C GLY A 51 -14.21 -5.78 -12.95
N LEU A 52 -14.18 -4.53 -12.47
CA LEU A 52 -15.07 -3.46 -12.95
C LEU A 52 -14.46 -2.64 -14.10
N LEU A 53 -13.13 -2.60 -14.17
CA LEU A 53 -12.36 -1.69 -15.02
C LEU A 53 -12.02 -2.24 -16.43
N HIS A 54 -12.22 -3.53 -16.72
CA HIS A 54 -11.81 -4.08 -18.02
C HIS A 54 -12.88 -3.97 -19.11
N GLY A 55 -12.52 -3.27 -20.19
CA GLY A 55 -13.31 -3.16 -21.42
C GLY A 55 -13.01 -1.94 -22.31
N TYR A 56 -12.06 -1.06 -21.97
CA TYR A 56 -11.72 0.08 -22.83
C TYR A 56 -10.30 0.60 -22.56
N SER A 57 -9.45 0.58 -23.59
CA SER A 57 -8.21 1.36 -23.65
C SER A 57 -8.33 2.30 -24.85
N PRO A 58 -8.57 3.61 -24.67
CA PRO A 58 -8.59 4.55 -25.78
C PRO A 58 -7.15 4.79 -26.28
N SER A 59 -6.89 4.52 -27.55
CA SER A 59 -5.69 4.97 -28.24
C SER A 59 -5.82 6.46 -28.58
N ARG A 60 -4.82 7.26 -28.19
CA ARG A 60 -4.73 8.70 -28.50
C ARG A 60 -4.44 8.93 -29.98
N SER A 61 -5.49 8.94 -30.81
CA SER A 61 -5.60 9.75 -32.03
C SER A 61 -6.92 9.46 -32.75
N VAL A 62 -7.62 10.53 -33.14
CA VAL A 62 -8.86 10.61 -33.94
C VAL A 62 -10.20 10.39 -33.20
N SER A 63 -11.20 11.22 -33.53
CA SER A 63 -12.49 11.45 -32.85
C SER A 63 -13.33 10.20 -32.52
N GLU A 64 -13.87 10.17 -31.30
CA GLU A 64 -14.63 9.07 -30.67
C GLU A 64 -15.85 8.58 -31.46
N GLU A 65 -16.57 9.47 -32.15
CA GLU A 65 -17.79 9.13 -32.90
C GLU A 65 -17.54 8.24 -34.12
N ARG A 66 -16.41 8.45 -34.82
CA ARG A 66 -16.07 7.72 -36.05
C ARG A 66 -15.60 6.30 -35.76
N GLN A 67 -14.98 6.11 -34.59
CA GLN A 67 -14.45 4.82 -34.13
C GLN A 67 -15.55 3.86 -33.66
N GLY A 68 -16.67 4.40 -33.15
CA GLY A 68 -17.84 3.63 -32.72
C GLY A 68 -18.59 2.93 -33.85
N ARG A 69 -18.59 3.52 -35.07
CA ARG A 69 -19.24 2.94 -36.25
C ARG A 69 -18.39 1.89 -36.98
N LEU A 70 -17.06 2.03 -36.96
CA LEU A 70 -16.14 1.17 -37.72
C LEU A 70 -15.79 -0.17 -37.02
N ASN A 71 -16.06 -0.32 -35.72
CA ASN A 71 -15.62 -1.47 -34.93
C ASN A 71 -16.76 -2.19 -34.19
N VAL A 72 -18.03 -2.04 -34.62
CA VAL A 72 -19.18 -2.76 -34.04
C VAL A 72 -18.95 -4.28 -34.10
N ASP A 73 -18.37 -4.76 -35.18
CA ASP A 73 -18.19 -6.20 -35.46
C ASP A 73 -16.90 -6.78 -34.84
N LYS A 74 -16.02 -5.91 -34.30
CA LYS A 74 -14.79 -6.31 -33.59
C LYS A 74 -14.96 -6.34 -32.07
N ARG A 75 -16.21 -6.23 -31.57
CA ARG A 75 -16.54 -6.35 -30.15
C ARG A 75 -16.23 -7.76 -29.65
N ARG A 76 -15.02 -7.97 -29.12
CA ARG A 76 -14.70 -9.16 -28.32
C ARG A 76 -15.48 -9.07 -27.00
N PRO A 77 -16.39 -10.00 -26.68
CA PRO A 77 -16.98 -10.09 -25.35
C PRO A 77 -15.87 -10.42 -24.35
N GLY A 78 -15.71 -9.59 -23.31
CA GLY A 78 -14.59 -9.65 -22.36
C GLY A 78 -14.46 -11.02 -21.70
N SER A 79 -13.23 -11.55 -21.62
CA SER A 79 -12.96 -12.93 -21.15
C SER A 79 -13.54 -13.23 -19.77
N LYS A 80 -13.57 -12.23 -18.88
CA LYS A 80 -14.07 -12.33 -17.51
C LYS A 80 -15.58 -12.53 -17.39
N ALA A 81 -16.38 -12.00 -18.33
CA ALA A 81 -17.82 -12.26 -18.35
C ALA A 81 -18.11 -13.72 -18.75
N ARG A 82 -17.31 -14.28 -19.66
CA ARG A 82 -17.37 -15.71 -20.02
C ARG A 82 -16.83 -16.61 -18.90
N GLU A 83 -15.80 -16.19 -18.18
CA GLU A 83 -15.30 -16.89 -16.98
C GLU A 83 -16.36 -16.90 -15.87
N LEU A 84 -17.10 -15.80 -15.67
CA LEU A 84 -18.21 -15.73 -14.72
C LEU A 84 -19.40 -16.62 -15.15
N GLU A 85 -19.72 -16.66 -16.44
CA GLU A 85 -20.72 -17.59 -16.98
C GLU A 85 -20.27 -19.06 -16.86
N ALA A 86 -18.98 -19.34 -17.06
CA ALA A 86 -18.40 -20.67 -16.89
C ALA A 86 -18.44 -21.11 -15.42
N LEU A 87 -18.11 -20.22 -14.48
CA LEU A 87 -18.25 -20.44 -13.03
C LEU A 87 -19.70 -20.72 -12.65
N ARG A 88 -20.67 -19.91 -13.14
CA ARG A 88 -22.10 -20.14 -12.91
C ARG A 88 -22.59 -21.48 -13.49
N ARG A 89 -22.03 -21.93 -14.62
CA ARG A 89 -22.34 -23.24 -15.21
C ARG A 89 -21.69 -24.40 -14.46
N ALA A 90 -20.55 -24.18 -13.82
CA ALA A 90 -19.90 -25.16 -12.96
C ALA A 90 -20.63 -25.28 -11.62
N GLU A 91 -21.00 -24.15 -11.01
CA GLU A 91 -21.76 -24.09 -9.76
C GLU A 91 -23.16 -24.72 -9.91
N LYS A 92 -23.84 -24.50 -11.05
CA LYS A 92 -25.09 -25.19 -11.39
C LYS A 92 -24.94 -26.69 -11.62
N ARG A 93 -23.78 -27.16 -12.10
CA ARG A 93 -23.50 -28.60 -12.25
C ARG A 93 -23.25 -29.25 -10.89
N LEU A 94 -22.45 -28.61 -10.05
CA LEU A 94 -22.21 -29.01 -8.66
C LEU A 94 -23.51 -29.03 -7.85
N THR A 95 -24.37 -28.01 -7.96
CA THR A 95 -25.66 -28.03 -7.25
C THR A 95 -26.63 -29.07 -7.80
N ALA A 96 -26.64 -29.33 -9.11
CA ALA A 96 -27.45 -30.40 -9.70
C ALA A 96 -26.97 -31.80 -9.28
N GLU A 97 -25.66 -32.01 -9.21
CA GLU A 97 -25.02 -33.24 -8.73
C GLU A 97 -25.27 -33.45 -7.22
N VAL A 98 -25.18 -32.38 -6.41
CA VAL A 98 -25.49 -32.42 -4.96
C VAL A 98 -26.98 -32.73 -4.70
N THR A 99 -27.93 -32.16 -5.48
CA THR A 99 -29.35 -32.56 -5.35
C THR A 99 -29.64 -34.00 -5.76
N GLN A 100 -28.78 -34.63 -6.58
CA GLN A 100 -28.91 -36.04 -6.95
C GLN A 100 -28.32 -36.97 -5.88
N GLU A 101 -27.33 -36.50 -5.13
CA GLU A 101 -26.71 -37.24 -4.02
C GLU A 101 -27.45 -37.04 -2.67
N GLU A 102 -28.11 -35.91 -2.42
CA GLU A 102 -28.85 -35.62 -1.17
C GLU A 102 -30.25 -36.29 -1.04
N LEU A 103 -30.71 -37.05 -2.04
CA LEU A 103 -32.00 -37.76 -2.00
C LEU A 103 -31.89 -39.24 -1.56
N ALA A 104 -30.84 -39.60 -0.83
CA ALA A 104 -30.67 -40.93 -0.23
C ALA A 104 -30.52 -40.88 1.32
N TRP A 105 -31.68 -40.95 1.98
CA TRP A 105 -31.95 -41.63 3.28
C TRP A 105 -31.65 -40.98 4.66
N ASP A 106 -32.74 -40.95 5.43
CA ASP A 106 -33.16 -40.92 6.85
C ASP A 106 -32.19 -40.81 8.06
N GLY A 107 -32.64 -40.03 9.07
CA GLY A 107 -32.41 -40.32 10.50
C GLY A 107 -32.10 -39.14 11.45
N GLU A 108 -33.04 -38.83 12.35
CA GLU A 108 -33.02 -38.10 13.65
C GLU A 108 -31.82 -37.25 14.16
N ALA A 109 -32.13 -35.96 14.38
CA ALA A 109 -31.94 -35.08 15.57
C ALA A 109 -30.65 -35.07 16.43
N ALA A 110 -30.08 -33.86 16.61
CA ALA A 110 -29.76 -33.19 17.92
C ALA A 110 -28.83 -31.96 17.69
N ALA A 111 -29.27 -30.71 17.93
CA ALA A 111 -29.19 -29.93 19.18
C ALA A 111 -27.76 -29.44 19.55
N ARG A 112 -27.45 -28.14 19.41
CA ARG A 112 -27.16 -27.10 20.47
C ARG A 112 -25.93 -26.30 20.00
N CYS A 113 -25.65 -25.03 20.33
CA CYS A 113 -26.18 -24.07 21.28
C CYS A 113 -25.78 -22.65 20.78
N ALA A 114 -26.62 -21.67 21.09
CA ALA A 114 -26.34 -20.24 20.94
C ALA A 114 -25.35 -19.73 22.00
N LEU A 115 -24.65 -18.64 21.70
CA LEU A 115 -23.96 -17.82 22.69
C LEU A 115 -24.32 -16.35 22.48
N GLU A 116 -24.80 -15.75 23.56
CA GLU A 116 -25.26 -14.38 23.73
C GLU A 116 -24.09 -13.39 23.87
N GLU A 117 -24.29 -12.18 23.38
CA GLU A 117 -23.44 -11.01 23.61
C GLU A 117 -23.83 -10.32 24.93
N ALA A 118 -22.85 -9.84 25.69
CA ALA A 118 -23.06 -8.97 26.84
C ALA A 118 -22.34 -7.61 26.62
N PRO A 119 -22.97 -6.46 26.95
CA PRO A 119 -22.37 -5.14 26.86
C PRO A 119 -21.76 -4.71 28.20
N LEU A 120 -20.73 -3.85 28.16
CA LEU A 120 -20.24 -3.12 29.33
C LEU A 120 -19.87 -1.69 28.94
N GLU A 121 -20.65 -0.73 29.44
CA GLU A 121 -20.18 0.62 29.80
C GLU A 121 -19.78 0.59 31.28
N GLU A 122 -18.64 1.18 31.65
CA GLU A 122 -18.62 2.22 32.71
C GLU A 122 -17.26 2.94 32.82
N VAL A 123 -17.38 4.17 33.30
CA VAL A 123 -16.44 5.28 33.42
C VAL A 123 -15.53 5.13 34.64
N VAL A 124 -14.26 5.53 34.56
CA VAL A 124 -13.49 5.95 35.75
C VAL A 124 -12.62 7.18 35.48
N HIS A 125 -12.67 8.06 36.48
CA HIS A 125 -12.12 9.39 36.69
C HIS A 125 -10.67 9.70 36.28
N VAL A 126 -10.51 10.96 35.89
CA VAL A 126 -9.27 11.74 35.74
C VAL A 126 -8.84 12.26 37.11
N ASP A 127 -7.59 11.99 37.50
CA ASP A 127 -6.89 12.69 38.57
C ASP A 127 -5.58 13.31 38.04
N GLN A 128 -5.43 14.62 38.25
CA GLN A 128 -4.20 15.37 38.02
C GLN A 128 -3.30 15.30 39.26
N PRO A 129 -1.96 15.33 39.11
CA PRO A 129 -1.09 15.81 40.17
C PRO A 129 -0.49 17.18 39.87
N SER A 130 -0.38 17.90 40.97
CA SER A 130 0.02 19.28 41.23
C SER A 130 1.48 19.64 40.93
N ARG A 131 1.67 20.95 40.71
CA ARG A 131 2.92 21.73 40.71
C ARG A 131 3.87 21.38 41.87
N GLN A 132 5.14 21.16 41.55
CA GLN A 132 6.26 21.42 42.45
C GLN A 132 7.35 22.20 41.72
N THR A 133 7.67 23.36 42.29
CA THR A 133 8.81 24.23 42.02
C THR A 133 10.11 23.58 42.50
N VAL A 134 11.09 23.44 41.61
CA VAL A 134 12.49 23.16 41.97
C VAL A 134 13.38 24.18 41.28
N ALA A 135 14.34 24.66 42.07
CA ALA A 135 15.13 25.85 41.88
C ALA A 135 16.17 25.79 40.75
N GLU A 136 16.50 27.00 40.34
CA GLU A 136 17.54 27.50 39.46
C GLU A 136 18.94 26.95 39.76
N GLN A 137 19.59 26.36 38.73
CA GLN A 137 21.04 26.22 38.65
C GLN A 137 21.52 26.54 37.24
N ALA A 138 22.52 27.41 37.17
CA ALA A 138 23.00 28.08 35.97
C ALA A 138 24.05 27.29 35.18
N SER A 139 23.92 27.37 33.84
CA SER A 139 24.95 27.29 32.78
C SER A 139 25.65 25.93 32.55
N PRO A 140 25.88 25.53 31.27
CA PRO A 140 26.74 26.28 30.37
C PRO A 140 26.07 26.75 29.07
N GLU A 141 26.62 27.84 28.56
CA GLU A 141 26.41 28.52 27.29
C GLU A 141 25.95 27.57 26.17
N GLN A 142 24.63 27.51 25.97
CA GLN A 142 24.02 26.79 24.87
C GLN A 142 24.26 27.57 23.59
N VAL A 143 24.94 26.95 22.62
CA VAL A 143 24.85 27.31 21.21
C VAL A 143 23.37 27.56 20.91
N PRO A 144 22.94 28.71 20.35
CA PRO A 144 21.53 29.03 20.21
C PRO A 144 20.85 27.87 19.47
N ALA A 145 19.98 27.16 20.19
CA ALA A 145 19.22 26.07 19.62
C ALA A 145 18.50 26.64 18.39
N ALA A 146 18.74 26.04 17.22
CA ALA A 146 18.10 26.49 15.99
C ALA A 146 16.59 26.58 16.25
N VAL A 147 16.03 27.79 16.14
CA VAL A 147 14.62 28.03 16.39
C VAL A 147 13.84 27.18 15.38
N ILE A 148 13.15 26.16 15.89
CA ILE A 148 12.29 25.31 15.07
C ILE A 148 11.02 26.11 14.82
N GLU A 149 10.76 26.44 13.57
CA GLU A 149 9.50 27.08 13.19
C GLU A 149 8.35 26.09 13.40
N LEU A 150 7.30 26.58 14.05
CA LEU A 150 6.09 25.81 14.31
C LEU A 150 5.26 25.71 13.04
N PRO A 151 4.81 24.50 12.65
CA PRO A 151 3.83 24.37 11.59
C PRO A 151 2.51 25.01 12.04
N TYR A 152 1.76 25.58 11.10
CA TYR A 152 0.44 26.17 11.37
C TYR A 152 0.46 27.30 12.43
N ALA A 153 1.50 28.15 12.40
CA ALA A 153 1.59 29.30 13.30
C ALA A 153 0.53 30.39 13.03
N GLU A 154 -0.09 30.38 11.85
CA GLU A 154 -1.13 31.32 11.44
C GLU A 154 -2.53 30.70 11.63
N HIS A 155 -3.46 31.51 12.13
CA HIS A 155 -4.88 31.16 12.19
C HIS A 155 -5.57 31.62 10.92
N HIS A 156 -6.37 30.74 10.33
CA HIS A 156 -7.20 31.02 9.16
C HIS A 156 -8.65 30.63 9.45
N ASP A 157 -9.59 31.40 8.91
CA ASP A 157 -11.02 31.07 8.94
C ASP A 157 -11.37 29.97 7.91
N TRP A 158 -12.63 29.57 7.88
CA TRP A 158 -13.15 28.59 6.93
C TRP A 158 -12.97 29.04 5.48
N GLU A 159 -12.03 28.40 4.78
CA GLU A 159 -11.75 28.65 3.37
C GLU A 159 -11.92 27.36 2.55
N ALA A 160 -12.52 27.49 1.37
CA ALA A 160 -12.58 26.38 0.41
C ALA A 160 -11.19 26.17 -0.21
N SER A 161 -10.71 24.92 -0.21
CA SER A 161 -9.43 24.58 -0.82
C SER A 161 -9.48 23.33 -1.67
N ARG A 162 -8.82 23.40 -2.84
CA ARG A 162 -8.57 22.29 -3.78
C ARG A 162 -7.69 21.20 -3.17
N TYR A 163 -6.89 21.55 -2.16
CA TYR A 163 -5.99 20.61 -1.52
C TYR A 163 -6.50 20.13 -0.15
N ALA A 164 -7.76 20.41 0.20
CA ALA A 164 -8.36 19.95 1.46
C ALA A 164 -8.29 18.42 1.64
N GLY A 165 -8.25 17.64 0.56
CA GLY A 165 -8.06 16.18 0.59
C GLY A 165 -6.73 15.70 1.17
N ILE A 166 -5.77 16.60 1.41
CA ILE A 166 -4.50 16.30 2.09
C ILE A 166 -4.69 16.15 3.60
N PHE A 167 -5.70 16.82 4.19
CA PHE A 167 -5.91 16.82 5.63
C PHE A 167 -6.05 15.42 6.25
N PRO A 168 -6.86 14.49 5.71
CA PRO A 168 -6.94 13.15 6.28
C PRO A 168 -5.58 12.45 6.38
N VAL A 169 -4.71 12.66 5.38
CA VAL A 169 -3.35 12.09 5.37
C VAL A 169 -2.47 12.75 6.43
N LEU A 170 -2.47 14.08 6.48
CA LEU A 170 -1.70 14.82 7.49
C LEU A 170 -2.16 14.52 8.91
N LEU A 171 -3.47 14.41 9.14
CA LEU A 171 -4.04 14.06 10.43
C LEU A 171 -3.59 12.68 10.89
N VAL A 172 -3.58 11.68 10.02
CA VAL A 172 -3.08 10.34 10.37
C VAL A 172 -1.58 10.39 10.66
N LEU A 173 -0.78 11.04 9.80
CA LEU A 173 0.66 11.18 10.01
C LEU A 173 0.98 11.87 11.34
N MET A 174 0.27 12.94 11.67
CA MET A 174 0.48 13.70 12.91
C MET A 174 -0.02 12.96 14.14
N SER A 175 -1.28 12.52 14.14
CA SER A 175 -1.92 11.94 15.34
C SER A 175 -1.44 10.53 15.64
N GLN A 176 -1.36 9.67 14.63
CA GLN A 176 -1.05 8.26 14.83
C GLN A 176 0.47 8.04 14.82
N TRP A 177 1.17 8.69 13.89
CA TRP A 177 2.56 8.33 13.58
C TRP A 177 3.59 9.29 14.20
N GLN A 178 3.12 10.31 14.91
CA GLN A 178 3.96 11.34 15.55
C GLN A 178 4.98 11.93 14.55
N TRP A 179 4.54 12.05 13.29
CA TRP A 179 5.41 12.33 12.16
C TRP A 179 6.18 13.64 12.33
N MET A 180 5.49 14.69 12.76
CA MET A 180 6.10 16.01 12.99
C MET A 180 7.17 15.98 14.08
N GLN A 181 6.93 15.29 15.20
CA GLN A 181 7.90 15.20 16.28
C GLN A 181 9.18 14.50 15.81
N ARG A 182 9.05 13.39 15.09
CA ARG A 182 10.19 12.62 14.56
C ARG A 182 10.99 13.42 13.54
N LEU A 183 10.31 14.09 12.61
CA LEU A 183 10.96 14.91 11.61
C LEU A 183 11.69 16.09 12.23
N SER A 184 11.08 16.79 13.19
CA SER A 184 11.72 17.90 13.89
C SER A 184 12.94 17.45 14.70
N GLN A 185 12.89 16.29 15.36
CA GLN A 185 14.04 15.73 16.07
C GLN A 185 15.19 15.35 15.13
N LEU A 186 14.88 14.74 13.98
CA LEU A 186 15.91 14.26 13.06
C LEU A 186 16.46 15.36 12.15
N PHE A 187 15.62 16.29 11.70
CA PHE A 187 15.94 17.24 10.64
C PHE A 187 15.71 18.71 11.02
N GLY A 188 15.21 19.02 12.23
CA GLY A 188 14.87 20.37 12.65
C GLY A 188 13.82 20.97 11.71
N ASN A 189 14.11 22.15 11.16
CA ASN A 189 13.28 22.82 10.15
C ASN A 189 13.15 22.05 8.82
N GLY A 190 13.88 20.95 8.64
CA GLY A 190 13.74 20.06 7.49
C GLY A 190 12.36 19.39 7.39
N TRP A 191 11.51 19.41 8.43
CA TRP A 191 10.13 18.89 8.33
C TRP A 191 9.33 19.49 7.16
N ARG A 192 9.65 20.73 6.76
CA ARG A 192 8.96 21.46 5.69
C ARG A 192 9.01 20.74 4.35
N ILE A 193 10.16 20.15 3.97
CA ILE A 193 10.26 19.44 2.69
C ILE A 193 9.41 18.17 2.68
N PHE A 194 9.29 17.50 3.83
CA PHE A 194 8.44 16.30 3.95
C PHE A 194 6.95 16.64 3.83
N GLN A 195 6.50 17.79 4.34
CA GLN A 195 5.12 18.26 4.11
C GLN A 195 4.86 18.49 2.62
N VAL A 196 5.84 19.05 1.90
CA VAL A 196 5.77 19.19 0.44
C VAL A 196 5.71 17.81 -0.24
N PHE A 197 6.46 16.81 0.25
CA PHE A 197 6.35 15.44 -0.28
C PHE A 197 4.99 14.79 -0.03
N VAL A 198 4.33 15.08 1.10
CA VAL A 198 2.94 14.64 1.32
C VAL A 198 2.01 15.25 0.29
N LEU A 199 2.12 16.56 0.03
CA LEU A 199 1.37 17.22 -1.05
C LEU A 199 1.64 16.54 -2.39
N MET A 200 2.91 16.31 -2.73
CA MET A 200 3.30 15.67 -3.98
C MET A 200 2.72 14.26 -4.11
N ALA A 201 2.75 13.45 -3.06
CA ALA A 201 2.22 12.11 -3.05
C ALA A 201 0.69 12.11 -3.24
N VAL A 202 -0.04 12.91 -2.47
CA VAL A 202 -1.51 12.97 -2.55
C VAL A 202 -2.00 13.52 -3.88
N ARG A 203 -1.28 14.50 -4.45
CA ARG A 203 -1.61 15.12 -5.75
C ARG A 203 -0.98 14.41 -6.95
N ASN A 204 -0.21 13.35 -6.73
CA ASN A 204 0.53 12.64 -7.78
C ASN A 204 1.42 13.57 -8.62
N ILE A 205 2.08 14.52 -7.94
CA ILE A 205 3.08 15.42 -8.52
C ILE A 205 4.40 14.65 -8.53
N ARG A 206 4.96 14.47 -9.73
CA ARG A 206 6.06 13.51 -9.95
C ARG A 206 7.44 14.14 -9.85
N SER A 207 7.54 15.47 -9.77
CA SER A 207 8.81 16.16 -9.62
C SER A 207 8.65 17.48 -8.87
N ILE A 208 9.72 17.95 -8.22
CA ILE A 208 9.71 19.22 -7.48
C ILE A 208 9.42 20.39 -8.44
N GLU A 209 9.89 20.32 -9.69
CA GLU A 209 9.67 21.35 -10.72
C GLU A 209 8.18 21.58 -11.02
N GLN A 210 7.36 20.52 -10.94
CA GLN A 210 5.93 20.62 -11.20
C GLN A 210 5.19 21.47 -10.16
N LEU A 211 5.77 21.66 -8.96
CA LEU A 211 5.18 22.51 -7.92
C LEU A 211 5.04 23.98 -8.33
N LYS A 212 5.76 24.44 -9.37
CA LYS A 212 5.59 25.80 -9.92
C LYS A 212 4.19 26.06 -10.47
N HIS A 213 3.43 25.01 -10.76
CA HIS A 213 2.06 25.10 -11.26
C HIS A 213 1.01 25.07 -10.15
N GLU A 214 1.42 24.83 -8.90
CA GLU A 214 0.51 24.78 -7.76
C GLU A 214 0.24 26.17 -7.17
N ARG A 215 -0.95 26.34 -6.59
CA ARG A 215 -1.36 27.60 -5.96
C ARG A 215 -0.64 27.76 -4.63
N ARG A 216 0.41 28.58 -4.65
CA ARG A 216 1.39 28.70 -3.57
C ARG A 216 0.79 29.05 -2.21
N GLU A 217 -0.14 30.00 -2.16
CA GLU A 217 -0.75 30.42 -0.89
C GLU A 217 -1.67 29.34 -0.34
N GLU A 218 -2.58 28.84 -1.17
CA GLU A 218 -3.54 27.79 -0.80
C GLU A 218 -2.86 26.49 -0.35
N ALA A 219 -1.83 26.03 -1.08
CA ALA A 219 -1.04 24.86 -0.70
C ALA A 219 -0.18 25.13 0.55
N GLY A 220 0.43 26.32 0.64
CA GLY A 220 1.30 26.69 1.75
C GLY A 220 0.56 26.73 3.09
N ARG A 221 -0.63 27.34 3.14
CA ARG A 221 -1.49 27.37 4.33
C ARG A 221 -1.84 25.96 4.81
N LEU A 222 -2.22 25.08 3.87
CA LEU A 222 -2.58 23.69 4.20
C LEU A 222 -1.42 22.84 4.71
N LEU A 223 -0.20 23.11 4.24
CA LEU A 223 1.00 22.42 4.72
C LEU A 223 1.55 22.99 6.03
N GLY A 224 0.97 24.08 6.54
CA GLY A 224 1.46 24.78 7.72
C GLY A 224 2.70 25.63 7.46
N LEU A 225 2.94 26.01 6.19
CA LEU A 225 4.07 26.82 5.74
C LEU A 225 3.71 28.30 5.51
N GLY A 226 2.42 28.66 5.58
CA GLY A 226 1.88 29.95 5.17
C GLY A 226 1.85 30.11 3.64
N ARG A 227 3.00 29.94 2.98
CA ARG A 227 3.14 29.99 1.51
C ARG A 227 4.12 28.94 1.00
N LEU A 228 3.76 28.26 -0.08
CA LEU A 228 4.68 27.36 -0.79
C LEU A 228 5.86 28.19 -1.34
N PRO A 229 7.12 27.83 -1.01
CA PRO A 229 8.28 28.61 -1.41
C PRO A 229 8.60 28.41 -2.91
N ALA A 230 9.57 29.18 -3.41
CA ALA A 230 10.05 29.03 -4.79
C ALA A 230 10.87 27.74 -4.96
N LEU A 231 11.07 27.30 -6.21
CA LEU A 231 11.80 26.07 -6.53
C LEU A 231 13.22 26.06 -5.95
N ASP A 232 13.95 27.17 -6.03
CA ASP A 232 15.31 27.26 -5.50
C ASP A 232 15.36 27.02 -3.99
N THR A 233 14.38 27.55 -3.26
CA THR A 233 14.23 27.32 -1.82
C THR A 233 13.86 25.87 -1.51
N LEU A 234 12.97 25.25 -2.30
CA LEU A 234 12.62 23.83 -2.14
C LEU A 234 13.84 22.93 -2.34
N TRP A 235 14.65 23.21 -3.36
CA TRP A 235 15.90 22.48 -3.60
C TRP A 235 16.92 22.71 -2.49
N SER A 236 17.04 23.94 -1.97
CA SER A 236 17.87 24.22 -0.81
C SER A 236 17.44 23.40 0.41
N TRP A 237 16.14 23.33 0.71
CA TRP A 237 15.61 22.49 1.80
C TRP A 237 15.88 21.01 1.56
N PHE A 238 15.69 20.54 0.33
CA PHE A 238 15.97 19.15 -0.04
C PHE A 238 17.44 18.79 0.20
N HIS A 239 18.38 19.61 -0.28
CA HIS A 239 19.81 19.35 -0.12
C HIS A 239 20.27 19.45 1.34
N ASP A 240 19.70 20.38 2.13
CA ASP A 240 19.96 20.45 3.58
C ASP A 240 19.52 19.15 4.29
N VAL A 241 18.31 18.67 4.00
CA VAL A 241 17.80 17.41 4.57
C VAL A 241 18.62 16.20 4.10
N ALA A 242 18.95 16.14 2.81
CA ALA A 242 19.74 15.06 2.23
C ALA A 242 21.16 15.01 2.83
N GLY A 243 21.81 16.17 2.99
CA GLY A 243 23.15 16.29 3.55
C GLY A 243 23.26 15.80 5.00
N LYS A 244 22.15 15.75 5.76
CA LYS A 244 22.14 15.22 7.13
C LYS A 244 22.27 13.70 7.19
N SER A 245 22.02 12.97 6.09
CA SER A 245 22.16 11.50 6.02
C SER A 245 21.40 10.71 7.11
N ARG A 246 20.25 11.24 7.58
CA ARG A 246 19.44 10.65 8.67
C ARG A 246 18.21 9.87 8.19
N ALA A 247 18.02 9.71 6.88
CA ALA A 247 16.88 8.99 6.31
C ALA A 247 16.78 7.53 6.80
N GLY A 248 17.92 6.84 6.94
CA GLY A 248 17.94 5.47 7.45
C GLY A 248 17.41 5.35 8.89
N ALA A 249 17.71 6.32 9.76
CA ALA A 249 17.19 6.34 11.13
C ALA A 249 15.68 6.58 11.15
N LEU A 250 15.18 7.48 10.29
CA LEU A 250 13.74 7.73 10.12
C LEU A 250 13.02 6.45 9.68
N LEU A 251 13.50 5.80 8.62
CA LEU A 251 12.91 4.57 8.07
C LEU A 251 12.94 3.42 9.09
N LYS A 252 14.07 3.22 9.78
CA LYS A 252 14.19 2.18 10.81
C LYS A 252 13.16 2.36 11.93
N ALA A 253 13.02 3.59 12.44
CA ALA A 253 12.02 3.89 13.47
C ALA A 253 10.61 3.63 12.95
N PHE A 254 10.30 4.14 11.76
CA PHE A 254 9.02 4.00 11.10
C PHE A 254 8.58 2.54 10.92
N PHE A 255 9.42 1.68 10.34
CA PHE A 255 9.07 0.26 10.14
C PHE A 255 8.89 -0.47 11.46
N ALA A 256 9.71 -0.16 12.47
CA ALA A 256 9.56 -0.73 13.81
C ALA A 256 8.24 -0.32 14.46
N ASP A 257 7.78 0.93 14.28
CA ASP A 257 6.47 1.36 14.79
C ASP A 257 5.33 0.65 14.09
N GLN A 258 5.41 0.44 12.77
CA GLN A 258 4.37 -0.29 12.04
C GLN A 258 4.16 -1.71 12.59
N ILE A 259 5.26 -2.41 12.90
CA ILE A 259 5.22 -3.73 13.52
C ILE A 259 4.65 -3.66 14.94
N ARG A 260 5.15 -2.73 15.77
CA ARG A 260 4.70 -2.58 17.17
C ARG A 260 3.22 -2.23 17.29
N CYS A 261 2.69 -1.44 16.37
CA CYS A 261 1.28 -1.07 16.33
C CYS A 261 0.39 -2.11 15.65
N GLY A 262 0.94 -3.23 15.17
CA GLY A 262 0.19 -4.27 14.45
C GLY A 262 -0.36 -3.81 13.08
N LEU A 263 0.24 -2.75 12.50
CA LEU A 263 -0.19 -2.20 11.21
C LEU A 263 0.26 -3.06 10.03
N VAL A 264 1.23 -3.94 10.23
CA VAL A 264 1.73 -4.89 9.22
C VAL A 264 1.78 -6.30 9.78
N GLY A 265 1.56 -7.28 8.91
CA GLY A 265 1.64 -8.70 9.23
C GLY A 265 3.09 -9.16 9.44
N THR A 266 3.28 -10.07 10.38
CA THR A 266 4.60 -10.61 10.76
C THR A 266 4.71 -12.10 10.49
N ARG A 267 3.77 -12.68 9.74
CA ARG A 267 3.72 -14.13 9.48
C ARG A 267 4.40 -14.51 8.17
N LEU A 268 4.04 -13.84 7.07
CA LEU A 268 4.62 -14.06 5.74
C LEU A 268 5.19 -12.75 5.21
N TRP A 269 6.45 -12.76 4.78
CA TRP A 269 7.12 -11.60 4.22
C TRP A 269 7.54 -11.87 2.78
N PHE A 270 6.88 -11.22 1.83
CA PHE A 270 7.12 -11.33 0.40
C PHE A 270 8.13 -10.28 -0.04
N THR A 271 9.28 -10.69 -0.55
CA THR A 271 10.32 -9.77 -1.01
C THR A 271 10.51 -9.85 -2.52
N ASP A 272 10.45 -8.70 -3.18
CA ASP A 272 10.68 -8.56 -4.63
C ASP A 272 11.54 -7.32 -4.94
N GLY A 273 12.23 -7.36 -6.07
CA GLY A 273 13.09 -6.30 -6.56
C GLY A 273 12.48 -5.56 -7.75
N HIS A 274 12.39 -4.23 -7.64
CA HIS A 274 11.91 -3.37 -8.72
C HIS A 274 12.98 -2.35 -9.12
N LEU A 275 13.41 -2.41 -10.38
CA LEU A 275 14.34 -1.43 -10.93
C LEU A 275 13.69 -0.04 -10.99
N LEU A 276 14.37 0.93 -10.41
CA LEU A 276 14.21 2.37 -10.55
C LEU A 276 15.24 2.88 -11.57
N PRO A 277 14.84 3.08 -12.85
CA PRO A 277 15.77 3.52 -13.87
C PRO A 277 16.26 4.95 -13.58
N TYR A 278 17.56 5.15 -13.72
CA TYR A 278 18.18 6.46 -13.60
C TYR A 278 18.36 7.07 -15.00
N THR A 279 17.93 8.33 -15.16
CA THR A 279 18.04 9.08 -16.42
C THR A 279 18.89 10.34 -16.28
N GLY A 280 19.61 10.49 -15.17
CA GLY A 280 20.52 11.61 -14.97
C GLY A 280 21.87 11.38 -15.65
N GLN A 281 22.84 12.25 -15.33
CA GLN A 281 24.15 12.28 -15.98
C GLN A 281 25.24 11.52 -15.21
N ASP A 282 24.97 11.13 -13.96
CA ASP A 282 25.95 10.44 -13.13
C ASP A 282 26.16 8.99 -13.57
N LYS A 283 27.36 8.49 -13.32
CA LYS A 283 27.69 7.09 -13.58
C LYS A 283 27.10 6.21 -12.49
N VAL A 284 26.09 5.41 -12.86
CA VAL A 284 25.38 4.48 -11.98
C VAL A 284 25.46 3.07 -12.57
N HIS A 285 25.58 2.06 -11.71
CA HIS A 285 25.57 0.66 -12.12
C HIS A 285 24.26 0.29 -12.82
N ALA A 286 24.35 -0.61 -13.81
CA ALA A 286 23.20 -1.05 -14.57
C ALA A 286 22.50 -2.26 -13.93
N ALA A 287 21.19 -2.32 -14.09
CA ALA A 287 20.36 -3.47 -13.80
C ALA A 287 19.45 -3.79 -14.98
N TRP A 288 18.94 -5.02 -15.03
CA TRP A 288 18.06 -5.43 -16.11
C TRP A 288 16.67 -4.80 -15.95
N ASN A 289 16.22 -4.05 -16.96
CA ASN A 289 14.85 -3.55 -17.01
C ASN A 289 13.95 -4.56 -17.71
N THR A 290 13.05 -5.23 -16.99
CA THR A 290 12.15 -6.24 -17.55
C THR A 290 11.16 -5.67 -18.57
N GLN A 291 10.67 -4.44 -18.38
CA GLN A 291 9.71 -3.81 -19.29
C GLN A 291 10.36 -3.44 -20.62
N ARG A 292 11.60 -2.93 -20.58
CA ARG A 292 12.36 -2.53 -21.77
C ARG A 292 13.24 -3.64 -22.35
N ARG A 293 13.43 -4.74 -21.61
CA ARG A 293 14.26 -5.90 -21.96
C ARG A 293 15.70 -5.51 -22.30
N MET A 294 16.28 -4.60 -21.52
CA MET A 294 17.66 -4.14 -21.68
C MET A 294 18.27 -3.73 -20.34
N PRO A 295 19.61 -3.81 -20.18
CA PRO A 295 20.27 -3.21 -19.03
C PRO A 295 20.12 -1.70 -19.05
N MET A 296 19.83 -1.11 -17.90
CA MET A 296 19.72 0.33 -17.71
C MET A 296 20.41 0.76 -16.43
N PRO A 297 21.11 1.92 -16.40
CA PRO A 297 21.60 2.49 -15.15
C PRO A 297 20.43 2.75 -14.20
N GLY A 298 20.63 2.49 -12.91
CA GLY A 298 19.57 2.66 -11.93
C GLY A 298 19.85 2.03 -10.58
N GLN A 299 18.80 1.97 -9.78
CA GLN A 299 18.81 1.37 -8.45
C GLN A 299 17.67 0.36 -8.37
N THR A 300 17.86 -0.75 -7.67
CA THR A 300 16.79 -1.69 -7.36
C THR A 300 16.20 -1.35 -5.99
N ASN A 301 14.88 -1.14 -5.97
CA ASN A 301 14.09 -1.09 -4.74
C ASN A 301 13.68 -2.52 -4.37
N LEU A 302 14.28 -3.06 -3.30
CA LEU A 302 13.93 -4.34 -2.71
C LEU A 302 12.84 -4.09 -1.67
N VAL A 303 11.60 -4.43 -2.02
CA VAL A 303 10.43 -4.17 -1.18
C VAL A 303 9.96 -5.47 -0.55
N THR A 304 9.71 -5.43 0.75
CA THR A 304 9.14 -6.52 1.52
C THR A 304 7.73 -6.16 1.98
N CYS A 305 6.76 -6.96 1.58
CA CYS A 305 5.35 -6.80 1.92
C CYS A 305 4.84 -7.96 2.78
N ASP A 306 3.78 -7.71 3.55
CA ASP A 306 3.03 -8.77 4.24
C ASP A 306 2.01 -9.45 3.33
N GLU A 307 1.22 -10.39 3.87
CA GLU A 307 0.18 -11.10 3.12
C GLU A 307 -0.99 -10.23 2.62
N GLN A 308 -1.15 -9.01 3.14
CA GLN A 308 -2.12 -8.03 2.65
C GLN A 308 -1.50 -7.01 1.67
N GLY A 309 -0.22 -7.14 1.36
CA GLY A 309 0.51 -6.22 0.47
C GLY A 309 0.95 -4.92 1.15
N ARG A 310 0.93 -4.84 2.48
CA ARG A 310 1.42 -3.68 3.25
C ARG A 310 2.94 -3.76 3.35
N ILE A 311 3.61 -2.62 3.17
CA ILE A 311 5.08 -2.56 3.16
C ILE A 311 5.60 -2.70 4.60
N VAL A 312 6.30 -3.81 4.85
CA VAL A 312 6.99 -4.09 6.11
C VAL A 312 8.33 -3.38 6.14
N TYR A 313 9.07 -3.45 5.05
CA TYR A 313 10.41 -2.89 4.93
C TYR A 313 10.73 -2.66 3.45
N PHE A 314 11.61 -1.70 3.14
CA PHE A 314 12.24 -1.64 1.82
C PHE A 314 13.68 -1.15 1.93
N ASP A 315 14.48 -1.50 0.93
CA ASP A 315 15.85 -1.03 0.77
C ASP A 315 16.13 -0.67 -0.69
N ILE A 316 16.83 0.43 -0.92
CA ILE A 316 17.17 0.90 -2.26
C ILE A 316 18.67 0.75 -2.46
N GLN A 317 19.06 -0.07 -3.43
CA GLN A 317 20.45 -0.38 -3.70
C GLN A 317 20.81 -0.06 -5.15
N GLU A 318 22.05 0.36 -5.37
CA GLU A 318 22.53 0.65 -6.72
C GLU A 318 22.65 -0.62 -7.59
N GLY A 319 22.37 -0.48 -8.88
CA GLY A 319 22.46 -1.57 -9.84
C GLY A 319 21.41 -2.65 -9.56
N LYS A 320 21.81 -3.92 -9.70
CA LYS A 320 20.89 -5.06 -9.54
C LYS A 320 20.31 -5.16 -8.12
N GLY A 321 21.06 -4.72 -7.11
CA GLY A 321 20.77 -5.01 -5.71
C GLY A 321 21.05 -6.47 -5.35
N ASP A 322 21.13 -6.73 -4.04
CA ASP A 322 21.38 -8.04 -3.46
C ASP A 322 20.17 -8.53 -2.65
N LEU A 323 19.32 -9.30 -3.34
CA LEU A 323 18.13 -9.91 -2.75
C LEU A 323 18.49 -10.88 -1.62
N ARG A 324 19.59 -11.64 -1.75
CA ARG A 324 19.98 -12.67 -0.75
C ARG A 324 20.43 -12.02 0.53
N ALA A 325 21.31 -11.03 0.44
CA ALA A 325 21.74 -10.25 1.59
C ALA A 325 20.55 -9.53 2.24
N GLN A 326 19.58 -9.05 1.45
CA GLN A 326 18.37 -8.44 1.98
C GLN A 326 17.51 -9.43 2.77
N ILE A 327 17.30 -10.64 2.28
CA ILE A 327 16.53 -11.68 3.00
C ILE A 327 17.21 -12.04 4.33
N LEU A 328 18.54 -12.18 4.36
CA LEU A 328 19.28 -12.43 5.60
C LEU A 328 19.13 -11.26 6.59
N ARG A 329 19.20 -10.02 6.10
CA ARG A 329 18.96 -8.81 6.92
C ARG A 329 17.53 -8.76 7.44
N LEU A 330 16.53 -9.20 6.68
CA LEU A 330 15.15 -9.27 7.14
C LEU A 330 14.98 -10.30 8.25
N GLY A 331 15.63 -11.47 8.14
CA GLY A 331 15.66 -12.45 9.22
C GLY A 331 16.26 -11.88 10.50
N GLU A 332 17.33 -11.10 10.38
CA GLU A 332 17.94 -10.40 11.51
C GLU A 332 17.05 -9.28 12.06
N TYR A 333 16.43 -8.52 11.18
CA TYR A 333 15.48 -7.47 11.55
C TYR A 333 14.29 -8.04 12.34
N ALA A 334 13.73 -9.18 11.91
CA ALA A 334 12.68 -9.89 12.63
C ALA A 334 13.09 -10.27 14.06
N ARG A 335 14.34 -10.75 14.23
CA ARG A 335 14.89 -11.06 15.56
C ARG A 335 15.07 -9.80 16.42
N GLN A 336 15.56 -8.71 15.83
CA GLN A 336 15.69 -7.43 16.53
C GLN A 336 14.34 -6.87 16.98
N GLN A 337 13.26 -7.10 16.21
CA GLN A 337 11.90 -6.74 16.61
C GLN A 337 11.30 -7.72 17.64
N SER A 338 12.05 -8.73 18.09
CA SER A 338 11.61 -9.74 19.07
C SER A 338 10.29 -10.42 18.67
N LEU A 339 10.11 -10.69 17.38
CA LEU A 339 8.94 -11.40 16.88
C LEU A 339 8.96 -12.83 17.46
N GLY A 340 7.96 -13.18 18.27
CA GLY A 340 7.92 -14.48 18.96
C GLY A 340 7.99 -15.68 18.00
N THR A 341 7.45 -15.52 16.79
CA THR A 341 7.64 -16.46 15.68
C THR A 341 8.31 -15.73 14.51
N PRO A 342 9.41 -16.25 13.95
CA PRO A 342 10.06 -15.61 12.82
C PRO A 342 9.15 -15.67 11.57
N PRO A 343 9.05 -14.57 10.82
CA PRO A 343 8.28 -14.53 9.58
C PRO A 343 8.88 -15.48 8.54
N VAL A 344 8.01 -16.14 7.79
CA VAL A 344 8.42 -16.94 6.63
C VAL A 344 8.77 -16.00 5.49
N GLN A 345 10.03 -16.03 5.05
CA GLN A 345 10.52 -15.23 3.94
C GLN A 345 10.12 -15.88 2.62
N VAL A 346 9.33 -15.17 1.81
CA VAL A 346 8.88 -15.61 0.49
C VAL A 346 9.57 -14.78 -0.58
N PHE A 347 10.31 -15.43 -1.47
CA PHE A 347 11.08 -14.74 -2.50
C PHE A 347 11.20 -15.58 -3.78
N ASP A 348 11.46 -14.89 -4.89
CA ASP A 348 11.53 -15.52 -6.21
C ASP A 348 12.81 -16.37 -6.41
N ARG A 349 12.93 -16.96 -7.60
CA ARG A 349 14.03 -17.86 -7.98
C ARG A 349 15.41 -17.20 -7.99
N GLU A 350 15.53 -15.87 -7.92
CA GLU A 350 16.85 -15.23 -7.86
C GLU A 350 17.58 -15.52 -6.54
N GLY A 351 16.82 -15.89 -5.50
CA GLY A 351 17.33 -16.39 -4.24
C GLY A 351 17.92 -17.81 -4.30
N ASP A 352 17.82 -18.55 -5.41
CA ASP A 352 18.22 -19.96 -5.45
C ASP A 352 19.73 -20.19 -5.28
N GLY A 353 20.13 -20.97 -4.27
CA GLY A 353 21.53 -21.34 -4.04
C GLY A 353 21.78 -22.12 -2.74
N LEU A 354 22.50 -23.24 -2.85
CA LEU A 354 22.75 -24.16 -1.73
C LEU A 354 23.41 -23.50 -0.51
N GLY A 355 24.40 -22.63 -0.74
CA GLY A 355 25.08 -21.90 0.35
C GLY A 355 24.14 -20.95 1.08
N PHE A 356 23.28 -20.26 0.34
CA PHE A 356 22.29 -19.34 0.89
C PHE A 356 21.19 -20.07 1.66
N PHE A 357 20.68 -21.20 1.15
CA PHE A 357 19.72 -22.03 1.88
C PHE A 357 20.31 -22.63 3.15
N SER A 358 21.57 -23.09 3.10
CA SER A 358 22.29 -23.55 4.29
C SER A 358 22.36 -22.46 5.37
N GLU A 359 22.54 -21.21 4.96
CA GLU A 359 22.57 -20.06 5.88
C GLU A 359 21.19 -19.73 6.46
N LEU A 360 20.12 -19.79 5.67
CA LEU A 360 18.75 -19.62 6.15
C LEU A 360 18.37 -20.69 7.18
N VAL A 361 18.72 -21.95 6.90
CA VAL A 361 18.49 -23.07 7.84
C VAL A 361 19.30 -22.88 9.12
N ARG A 362 20.60 -22.54 9.02
CA ARG A 362 21.47 -22.28 10.18
C ARG A 362 20.96 -21.13 11.04
N SER A 363 20.44 -20.07 10.42
CA SER A 363 19.86 -18.92 11.12
C SER A 363 18.41 -19.15 11.59
N ARG A 364 17.85 -20.34 11.37
CA ARG A 364 16.45 -20.70 11.68
C ARG A 364 15.45 -19.70 11.08
N THR A 365 15.75 -19.18 9.89
CA THR A 365 14.88 -18.29 9.14
C THR A 365 14.00 -19.15 8.23
N PRO A 366 12.69 -19.29 8.49
CA PRO A 366 11.83 -20.07 7.62
C PRO A 366 11.66 -19.36 6.27
N PHE A 367 11.60 -20.13 5.18
CA PHE A 367 11.51 -19.57 3.84
C PHE A 367 10.70 -20.42 2.87
N ILE A 368 10.16 -19.76 1.85
CA ILE A 368 9.50 -20.36 0.68
C ILE A 368 10.10 -19.71 -0.56
N THR A 369 10.55 -20.52 -1.51
CA THR A 369 11.08 -20.02 -2.77
C THR A 369 10.76 -20.96 -3.92
N TRP A 370 10.87 -20.44 -5.14
CA TRP A 370 10.72 -21.24 -6.35
C TRP A 370 12.03 -21.94 -6.67
N GLU A 371 11.99 -23.28 -6.78
CA GLU A 371 13.12 -24.06 -7.27
C GLU A 371 13.32 -23.78 -8.77
N LYS A 372 14.49 -23.21 -9.13
CA LYS A 372 14.77 -22.78 -10.51
C LYS A 372 14.90 -23.95 -11.49
N ASN A 373 15.45 -25.07 -11.01
CA ASN A 373 15.74 -26.27 -11.80
C ASN A 373 14.98 -27.49 -11.24
N ALA A 374 13.69 -27.31 -10.93
CA ALA A 374 12.86 -28.38 -10.41
C ALA A 374 12.89 -29.61 -11.32
N ASN A 375 13.18 -30.79 -10.75
CA ASN A 375 13.07 -32.06 -11.45
C ASN A 375 11.69 -32.67 -11.16
N PRO A 376 10.73 -32.64 -12.11
CA PRO A 376 9.36 -33.08 -11.86
C PRO A 376 9.30 -34.56 -11.45
N ALA A 377 10.16 -35.41 -12.01
CA ALA A 377 10.20 -36.83 -11.68
C ALA A 377 10.64 -37.07 -10.23
N ARG A 378 11.59 -36.27 -9.74
CA ARG A 378 12.03 -36.32 -8.34
C ARG A 378 10.93 -35.83 -7.39
N LEU A 379 10.23 -34.75 -7.74
CA LEU A 379 9.13 -34.22 -6.94
C LEU A 379 7.96 -35.21 -6.84
N MET A 380 7.59 -35.86 -7.95
CA MET A 380 6.54 -36.89 -7.96
C MET A 380 6.93 -38.16 -7.20
N ALA A 381 8.23 -38.40 -7.00
CA ALA A 381 8.73 -39.54 -6.22
C ALA A 381 8.77 -39.27 -4.71
N LEU A 382 8.55 -38.04 -4.26
CA LEU A 382 8.50 -37.72 -2.84
C LEU A 382 7.21 -38.26 -2.22
N PRO A 383 7.27 -38.99 -1.09
CA PRO A 383 6.11 -39.48 -0.38
C PRO A 383 5.13 -38.34 -0.03
N ALA A 384 3.83 -38.56 -0.24
CA ALA A 384 2.80 -37.59 0.13
C ALA A 384 2.84 -37.22 1.63
N ALA A 385 3.28 -38.16 2.48
CA ALA A 385 3.45 -37.96 3.92
C ALA A 385 4.51 -36.90 4.28
N ASP A 386 5.46 -36.61 3.39
CA ASP A 386 6.50 -35.59 3.61
C ASP A 386 5.96 -34.16 3.40
N PHE A 387 4.73 -34.01 2.89
CA PHE A 387 4.10 -32.72 2.58
C PHE A 387 2.93 -32.36 3.51
N THR A 388 2.62 -33.20 4.50
CA THR A 388 1.52 -32.97 5.45
C THR A 388 2.03 -32.39 6.77
N HIS A 389 1.44 -31.27 7.18
CA HIS A 389 1.50 -30.71 8.54
C HIS A 389 0.11 -30.67 9.16
#